data_AF-A0A7Y4W0F1-F1
#
_entry.id   AF-A0A7Y4W0F1-F1
#
_cell.length_a   1.000
_cell.length_b   1.000
_cell.length_c   1.000
_cell.angle_alpha   90.00
_cell.angle_beta   90.00
_cell.angle_gamma   90.00
#
_symmetry.space_group_name_H-M   'P 1'
#
loop_
_entity.id
_entity.type
_entity.pdbx_description
1 polymer ?
#
loop_
_entity_poly.entity_id
_entity_poly.type
_entity_poly.pdbx_seq_one_letter_code
_entity_poly.pdbx_strand_id
1 'polypeptide(L)'
;MNNRKITIGRSTDCDLVLADLTVSRQHAELELLENGRLLLTDCHSSQGTFVIRGGHEEKIKQQVVSKHDLLMFGNITIPVSEILTATHLYNHDSPVVEVEKLAQKAKSPGSMKLDLNKNPQPENNIEATDSLSKLFLSFDGRISRSTYWLKYMLPYSVIYVVLTPLDMVTGSFDPTIGYGTFSGIFVLVGLIPSLTMGIKRCHDRGRTGWFLLISLIPLINIWVLIELWFLKGTDGINKYGPDPLL
;
A
#
# COMPACT_ATOMS: atom_id res chain seq x y z
N MET A 1 24.31 2.22 -34.74
CA MET A 1 23.39 1.20 -34.20
C MET A 1 23.31 1.46 -32.70
N ASN A 2 22.30 2.22 -32.25
CA ASN A 2 22.28 2.70 -30.86
C ASN A 2 21.64 1.64 -29.97
N ASN A 3 22.48 0.93 -29.24
CA ASN A 3 22.06 0.09 -28.13
C ASN A 3 21.48 1.02 -27.05
N ARG A 4 20.15 1.07 -26.91
CA ARG A 4 19.49 1.96 -25.94
C ARG A 4 19.59 1.30 -24.57
N LYS A 5 20.66 1.68 -23.86
CA LYS A 5 20.90 1.33 -22.47
C LYS A 5 20.32 2.43 -21.59
N ILE A 6 19.56 2.04 -20.58
CA ILE A 6 18.94 2.93 -19.59
C ILE A 6 19.62 2.63 -18.26
N THR A 7 20.21 3.65 -17.65
CA THR A 7 20.81 3.59 -16.33
C THR A 7 19.78 3.95 -15.27
N ILE A 8 19.69 3.14 -14.21
CA ILE A 8 18.72 3.30 -13.13
C ILE A 8 19.49 3.42 -11.82
N GLY A 9 19.19 4.44 -11.03
CA GLY A 9 19.86 4.65 -9.76
C GLY A 9 19.46 5.93 -9.05
N ARG A 10 20.08 6.16 -7.89
CA ARG A 10 19.82 7.36 -7.07
C ARG A 10 20.59 8.59 -7.56
N SER A 11 21.64 8.43 -8.36
CA SER A 11 22.40 9.57 -8.88
C SER A 11 21.57 10.35 -9.89
N THR A 12 21.75 11.66 -9.93
CA THR A 12 21.18 12.52 -10.97
C THR A 12 21.76 12.25 -12.36
N ASP A 13 22.85 11.49 -12.44
CA ASP A 13 23.50 11.07 -13.69
C ASP A 13 22.84 9.84 -14.33
N CYS A 14 21.82 9.26 -13.69
CA CYS A 14 21.06 8.12 -14.23
C CYS A 14 19.90 8.59 -15.11
N ASP A 15 19.59 7.82 -16.16
CA ASP A 15 18.45 8.08 -17.05
C ASP A 15 17.11 7.98 -16.32
N LEU A 16 17.02 7.08 -15.34
CA LEU A 16 15.91 6.99 -14.40
C LEU A 16 16.43 7.20 -12.97
N VAL A 17 16.13 8.39 -12.42
CA VAL A 17 16.52 8.78 -11.07
C VAL A 17 15.47 8.31 -10.06
N LEU A 18 15.88 7.40 -9.18
CA LEU A 18 15.08 6.90 -8.07
C LEU A 18 15.58 7.54 -6.77
N ALA A 19 14.85 8.54 -6.26
CA ALA A 19 15.24 9.34 -5.09
C ALA A 19 15.03 8.61 -3.75
N ASP A 20 15.63 7.43 -3.59
CA ASP A 20 15.54 6.60 -2.38
C ASP A 20 16.94 6.18 -1.90
N LEU A 21 17.16 6.28 -0.58
CA LEU A 21 18.47 6.02 0.03
C LEU A 21 18.92 4.55 -0.05
N THR A 22 17.98 3.62 -0.16
CA THR A 22 18.22 2.18 -0.34
C THR A 22 18.64 1.82 -1.77
N VAL A 23 18.47 2.74 -2.72
CA VAL A 23 18.92 2.60 -4.09
C VAL A 23 20.37 3.11 -4.21
N SER A 24 21.26 2.26 -4.72
CA SER A 24 22.63 2.64 -5.05
C SER A 24 22.67 3.77 -6.09
N ARG A 25 23.74 4.59 -6.07
CA ARG A 25 23.91 5.73 -6.99
C ARG A 25 23.77 5.31 -8.45
N GLN A 26 24.41 4.20 -8.81
CA GLN A 26 24.13 3.41 -10.01
C GLN A 26 23.70 2.04 -9.50
N HIS A 27 22.46 1.65 -9.75
CA HIS A 27 21.86 0.46 -9.15
C HIS A 27 21.74 -0.67 -10.18
N ALA A 28 21.16 -0.36 -11.33
CA ALA A 28 20.90 -1.33 -12.37
C ALA A 28 20.89 -0.67 -13.74
N GLU A 29 20.98 -1.49 -14.77
CA GLU A 29 20.93 -1.08 -16.16
C GLU A 29 19.93 -1.94 -16.91
N LEU A 30 19.08 -1.29 -17.70
CA LEU A 30 18.11 -1.94 -18.57
C LEU A 30 18.51 -1.72 -20.02
N GLU A 31 18.78 -2.80 -20.74
CA GLU A 31 19.29 -2.76 -22.11
C GLU A 31 18.29 -3.41 -23.07
N LEU A 32 17.96 -2.72 -24.17
CA LEU A 32 17.16 -3.31 -25.24
C LEU A 32 18.06 -4.06 -26.22
N LEU A 33 18.00 -5.39 -26.17
CA LEU A 33 18.76 -6.27 -27.07
C LEU A 33 18.25 -6.19 -28.51
N GLU A 34 19.09 -6.61 -29.47
CA GLU A 34 18.76 -6.62 -30.92
C GLU A 34 17.50 -7.42 -31.27
N ASN A 35 17.16 -8.43 -30.46
CA ASN A 35 15.96 -9.26 -30.60
C ASN A 35 14.70 -8.65 -29.97
N GLY A 36 14.76 -7.41 -29.48
CA GLY A 36 13.64 -6.70 -28.87
C GLY A 36 13.34 -7.09 -27.42
N ARG A 37 14.14 -7.98 -26.81
CA ARG A 37 14.02 -8.34 -25.39
C ARG A 37 14.77 -7.34 -24.52
N LEU A 38 14.29 -7.18 -23.29
CA LEU A 38 14.90 -6.29 -22.31
C LEU A 38 15.78 -7.11 -21.37
N LEU A 39 17.05 -6.73 -21.25
CA LEU A 39 18.01 -7.33 -20.34
C LEU A 39 18.22 -6.40 -19.16
N LEU A 40 17.87 -6.86 -17.97
CA LEU A 40 18.14 -6.15 -16.72
C LEU A 40 19.44 -6.68 -16.12
N THR A 41 20.34 -5.79 -15.75
CA THR A 41 21.63 -6.12 -15.12
C THR A 41 21.79 -5.34 -13.82
N ASP A 42 22.15 -6.02 -12.73
CA ASP A 42 22.48 -5.39 -11.45
C ASP A 42 23.93 -4.85 -11.49
N CYS A 43 24.13 -3.59 -11.09
CA CYS A 43 25.44 -2.93 -11.12
C CYS A 43 26.16 -3.03 -9.77
N HIS A 44 26.15 -4.20 -9.13
CA HIS A 44 26.68 -4.43 -7.78
C HIS A 44 26.01 -3.54 -6.74
N SER A 45 24.68 -3.47 -6.81
CA SER A 45 23.91 -2.65 -5.88
C SER A 45 24.01 -3.18 -4.44
N SER A 46 23.90 -2.29 -3.47
CA SER A 46 24.04 -2.63 -2.05
C SER A 46 22.93 -3.55 -1.56
N GLN A 47 21.71 -3.37 -2.09
CA GLN A 47 20.53 -4.15 -1.71
C GLN A 47 20.24 -5.30 -2.69
N GLY A 48 20.81 -5.27 -3.89
CA GLY A 48 20.46 -6.18 -4.98
C GLY A 48 19.27 -5.70 -5.79
N THR A 49 19.21 -6.16 -7.03
CA THR A 49 18.06 -6.02 -7.94
C THR A 49 17.21 -7.29 -7.92
N PHE A 50 15.89 -7.15 -7.92
CA PHE A 50 14.97 -8.27 -7.91
C PHE A 50 13.89 -8.13 -8.99
N VAL A 51 13.38 -9.27 -9.45
CA VAL A 51 12.21 -9.35 -10.34
C VAL A 51 11.09 -10.03 -9.56
N ILE A 52 9.90 -9.43 -9.56
CA ILE A 52 8.73 -9.98 -8.86
C ILE A 52 7.81 -10.65 -9.87
N ARG A 53 7.62 -11.96 -9.73
CA ARG A 53 6.71 -12.77 -10.57
C ARG A 53 5.84 -13.65 -9.69
N GLY A 54 4.53 -13.58 -9.89
CA GLY A 54 3.57 -14.39 -9.12
C GLY A 54 3.64 -14.20 -7.60
N GLY A 55 4.07 -13.02 -7.15
CA GLY A 55 4.22 -12.69 -5.72
C GLY A 55 5.54 -13.13 -5.08
N HIS A 56 6.47 -13.70 -5.85
CA HIS A 56 7.80 -14.09 -5.37
C HIS A 56 8.88 -13.12 -5.88
N GLU A 57 9.79 -12.74 -4.98
CA GLU A 57 10.97 -11.93 -5.30
C GLU A 57 12.14 -12.83 -5.70
N GLU A 58 12.58 -12.71 -6.96
CA GLU A 58 13.75 -13.40 -7.48
C GLU A 58 14.92 -12.42 -7.56
N LYS A 59 15.98 -12.64 -6.77
CA LYS A 59 17.21 -11.82 -6.84
C LYS A 59 17.98 -12.14 -8.11
N ILE A 60 18.36 -11.12 -8.86
CA ILE A 60 19.06 -11.28 -10.13
C ILE A 60 20.44 -10.63 -10.13
N LYS A 61 21.34 -11.20 -10.93
CA LYS A 61 22.55 -10.50 -11.39
C LYS A 61 22.35 -9.95 -12.79
N GLN A 62 21.76 -10.78 -13.65
CA GLN A 62 21.38 -10.42 -15.01
C GLN A 62 20.24 -11.33 -15.45
N GLN A 63 19.14 -10.76 -15.94
CA GLN A 63 17.98 -11.54 -16.38
C GLN A 63 17.22 -10.82 -17.49
N VAL A 64 16.63 -11.59 -18.41
CA VAL A 64 15.69 -11.05 -19.39
C VAL A 64 14.34 -10.82 -18.71
N VAL A 65 13.79 -9.61 -18.90
CA VAL A 65 12.55 -9.15 -18.28
C VAL A 65 11.50 -8.81 -19.33
N SER A 66 10.24 -9.04 -18.98
CA SER A 66 9.06 -8.70 -19.77
C SER A 66 8.54 -7.31 -19.39
N LYS A 67 7.80 -6.66 -20.28
CA LYS A 67 7.18 -5.35 -20.01
C LYS A 67 6.16 -5.37 -18.84
N HIS A 68 5.66 -6.56 -18.51
CA HIS A 68 4.70 -6.78 -17.43
C HIS A 68 5.36 -7.20 -16.11
N ASP A 69 6.68 -7.43 -16.11
CA ASP A 69 7.40 -7.75 -14.90
C ASP A 69 7.48 -6.52 -14.00
N LEU A 70 7.47 -6.76 -12.69
CA LEU A 70 7.74 -5.77 -11.66
C LEU A 70 9.21 -5.88 -11.26
N LEU A 71 9.94 -4.76 -11.29
CA LEU A 71 11.33 -4.70 -10.87
C LEU A 71 11.43 -4.04 -9.51
N MET A 72 12.29 -4.57 -8.65
CA MET A 72 12.54 -4.00 -7.34
C MET A 72 14.01 -3.60 -7.20
N PHE A 73 14.22 -2.34 -6.83
CA PHE A 73 15.51 -1.72 -6.57
C PHE A 73 15.49 -1.12 -5.17
N GLY A 74 16.23 -1.71 -4.23
CA GLY A 74 16.09 -1.35 -2.82
C GLY A 74 14.65 -1.56 -2.34
N ASN A 75 14.00 -0.48 -1.89
CA ASN A 75 12.61 -0.50 -1.43
C ASN A 75 11.59 -0.05 -2.49
N ILE A 76 12.03 0.27 -3.71
CA ILE A 76 11.16 0.75 -4.78
C ILE A 76 10.80 -0.42 -5.70
N THR A 77 9.51 -0.62 -5.96
CA THR A 77 9.01 -1.55 -6.97
C THR A 77 8.36 -0.78 -8.11
N ILE A 78 8.83 -0.97 -9.34
CA ILE A 78 8.32 -0.28 -10.53
C ILE A 78 8.08 -1.29 -11.66
N PRO A 79 6.93 -1.23 -12.36
CA PRO A 79 6.70 -2.00 -13.57
C PRO A 79 7.66 -1.61 -14.71
N VAL A 80 8.12 -2.59 -15.48
CA VAL A 80 8.98 -2.31 -16.65
C VAL A 80 8.30 -1.36 -17.64
N SER A 81 6.97 -1.47 -17.84
CA SER A 81 6.21 -0.56 -18.69
C SER A 81 6.32 0.91 -18.28
N GLU A 82 6.38 1.20 -16.98
CA GLU A 82 6.51 2.55 -16.44
C GLU A 82 7.93 3.09 -16.64
N ILE A 83 8.96 2.25 -16.45
CA ILE A 83 10.35 2.60 -16.73
C ILE A 83 10.51 2.98 -18.21
N LEU A 84 9.94 2.18 -19.11
CA LEU A 84 9.98 2.45 -20.54
C LEU A 84 9.21 3.73 -20.90
N THR A 85 8.10 4.00 -20.23
CA THR A 85 7.31 5.22 -20.47
C THR A 85 8.06 6.45 -19.98
N ALA A 86 8.58 6.43 -18.76
CA ALA A 86 9.33 7.54 -18.17
C ALA A 86 10.57 7.89 -19.01
N THR A 87 11.30 6.87 -19.46
CA THR A 87 12.51 7.05 -20.28
C THR A 87 12.21 7.41 -21.73
N HIS A 88 11.05 7.02 -22.27
CA HIS A 88 10.60 7.47 -23.59
C HIS A 88 10.08 8.92 -23.58
N LEU A 89 9.45 9.36 -22.49
CA LEU A 89 9.04 10.74 -22.28
C LEU A 89 10.24 11.67 -22.01
N TYR A 90 11.29 11.15 -21.36
CA TYR A 90 12.51 11.90 -21.07
C TYR A 90 13.42 12.09 -22.30
N ASN A 91 13.38 11.16 -23.26
CA ASN A 91 14.16 11.24 -24.51
C ASN A 91 13.58 12.18 -25.58
N HIS A 92 12.45 12.84 -25.31
CA HIS A 92 12.01 13.98 -26.11
C HIS A 92 12.48 15.26 -25.44
N ASP A 93 13.35 15.99 -26.12
CA ASP A 93 13.83 17.33 -25.76
C ASP A 93 12.74 18.17 -25.07
N SER A 94 12.90 18.36 -23.75
CA SER A 94 12.02 19.16 -22.89
C SER A 94 11.91 20.61 -23.40
N PRO A 95 10.75 21.29 -23.25
CA PRO A 95 10.40 21.80 -21.93
C PRO A 95 8.89 21.84 -21.60
N VAL A 96 8.54 21.57 -20.34
CA VAL A 96 7.77 22.41 -19.37
C VAL A 96 6.47 23.13 -19.84
N VAL A 97 5.99 22.97 -21.07
CA VAL A 97 4.92 23.80 -21.67
C VAL A 97 3.60 23.02 -21.88
N GLU A 98 3.60 21.69 -21.73
CA GLU A 98 2.42 20.87 -22.06
C GLU A 98 1.60 20.42 -20.84
N VAL A 99 2.17 20.43 -19.63
CA VAL A 99 1.43 20.08 -18.40
C VAL A 99 0.39 21.17 -18.06
N GLU A 100 0.66 22.44 -18.35
CA GLU A 100 -0.34 23.53 -18.19
C GLU A 100 -1.50 23.44 -19.20
N LYS A 101 -1.24 22.95 -20.42
CA LYS A 101 -2.29 22.81 -21.46
C LYS A 101 -3.23 21.64 -21.18
N LEU A 102 -2.75 20.60 -20.51
CA LEU A 102 -3.59 19.47 -20.07
C LEU A 102 -4.48 19.86 -18.88
N ALA A 103 -4.01 20.73 -17.98
CA ALA A 103 -4.78 21.18 -16.82
C ALA A 103 -5.95 22.12 -17.18
N GLN A 104 -5.92 22.82 -18.33
CA GLN A 104 -6.98 23.76 -18.73
C GLN A 104 -8.10 23.13 -19.57
N LYS A 105 -7.88 21.96 -20.19
CA LYS A 105 -8.88 21.30 -21.06
C LYS A 105 -9.94 20.51 -20.28
N ALA A 106 -9.81 20.39 -18.95
CA ALA A 106 -10.70 19.59 -18.11
C ALA A 106 -11.89 20.35 -17.49
N LYS A 107 -12.18 21.59 -17.91
CA LYS A 107 -13.22 22.45 -17.28
C LYS A 107 -14.51 22.62 -18.12
N SER A 108 -15.19 21.50 -18.41
CA SER A 108 -16.64 21.32 -18.76
C SER A 108 -17.22 22.00 -20.04
N PRO A 109 -18.46 21.68 -20.48
CA PRO A 109 -19.08 20.38 -20.77
C PRO A 109 -19.72 20.35 -22.18
N GLY A 110 -19.74 19.23 -22.91
CA GLY A 110 -20.45 19.23 -24.21
C GLY A 110 -20.40 17.97 -25.07
N SER A 111 -21.38 17.10 -24.85
CA SER A 111 -22.04 16.17 -25.80
C SER A 111 -21.18 15.36 -26.78
N MET A 112 -20.98 14.07 -26.46
CA MET A 112 -20.96 13.02 -27.47
C MET A 112 -21.89 11.90 -27.00
N LYS A 113 -22.81 11.52 -27.89
CA LYS A 113 -23.95 10.67 -27.58
C LYS A 113 -23.53 9.23 -27.31
N LEU A 114 -24.19 8.75 -26.28
CA LEU A 114 -24.31 7.42 -25.71
C LEU A 114 -24.65 6.32 -26.74
N ASP A 115 -23.70 5.41 -26.99
CA ASP A 115 -24.04 4.07 -27.50
C ASP A 115 -24.50 3.21 -26.31
N LEU A 116 -25.81 3.26 -26.08
CA LEU A 116 -26.56 2.37 -25.18
C LEU A 116 -26.52 0.95 -25.74
N ASN A 117 -25.51 0.14 -25.40
CA ASN A 117 -25.69 -1.28 -25.07
C ASN A 117 -24.39 -1.93 -24.59
N LYS A 118 -24.07 -1.73 -23.32
CA LYS A 118 -23.47 -2.75 -22.46
C LYS A 118 -23.81 -2.32 -21.05
N ASN A 119 -24.59 -3.14 -20.36
CA ASN A 119 -24.84 -2.99 -18.95
C ASN A 119 -23.80 -3.86 -18.22
N PRO A 120 -22.69 -3.33 -17.70
CA PRO A 120 -21.93 -4.01 -16.67
C PRO A 120 -22.25 -3.35 -15.34
N GLN A 121 -23.07 -4.00 -14.52
CA GLN A 121 -22.93 -4.03 -13.07
C GLN A 121 -23.43 -5.42 -12.63
N PRO A 122 -22.69 -6.18 -11.82
CA PRO A 122 -22.09 -5.69 -10.58
C PRO A 122 -20.64 -6.19 -10.37
N GLU A 123 -19.63 -5.37 -10.68
CA GLU A 123 -18.22 -5.67 -10.36
C GLU A 123 -17.78 -4.99 -9.04
N ASN A 124 -18.49 -3.94 -8.61
CA ASN A 124 -18.13 -3.15 -7.43
C ASN A 124 -18.20 -3.91 -6.09
N ASN A 125 -18.99 -4.98 -5.99
CA ASN A 125 -19.12 -5.72 -4.74
C ASN A 125 -17.94 -6.67 -4.52
N ILE A 126 -17.38 -7.26 -5.58
CA ILE A 126 -16.32 -8.26 -5.46
C ILE A 126 -14.98 -7.59 -5.11
N GLU A 127 -14.64 -6.47 -5.76
CA GLU A 127 -13.43 -5.71 -5.44
C GLU A 127 -13.46 -5.08 -4.05
N ALA A 128 -14.60 -4.53 -3.63
CA ALA A 128 -14.77 -3.98 -2.28
C ALA A 128 -14.63 -5.07 -1.22
N THR A 129 -15.20 -6.26 -1.45
CA THR A 129 -15.06 -7.39 -0.51
C THR A 129 -13.64 -7.94 -0.45
N ASP A 130 -12.90 -7.98 -1.56
CA ASP A 130 -11.48 -8.39 -1.57
C ASP A 130 -10.60 -7.37 -0.85
N SER A 131 -10.89 -6.08 -1.01
CA SER A 131 -10.19 -5.00 -0.31
C SER A 131 -10.44 -5.04 1.21
N LEU A 132 -11.69 -5.22 1.63
CA LEU A 132 -12.05 -5.30 3.05
C LEU A 132 -11.54 -6.59 3.70
N SER A 133 -11.64 -7.73 3.01
CA SER A 133 -11.13 -8.99 3.53
C SER A 133 -9.61 -8.95 3.72
N LYS A 134 -8.85 -8.43 2.75
CA LYS A 134 -7.42 -8.15 2.92
C LYS A 134 -7.15 -7.18 4.06
N LEU A 135 -7.97 -6.14 4.21
CA LEU A 135 -7.76 -5.15 5.25
C LEU A 135 -7.98 -5.72 6.66
N PHE A 136 -9.00 -6.56 6.86
CA PHE A 136 -9.40 -7.07 8.18
C PHE A 136 -8.89 -8.47 8.52
N LEU A 137 -8.51 -9.29 7.54
CA LEU A 137 -8.11 -10.68 7.74
C LEU A 137 -6.62 -10.93 7.48
N SER A 138 -5.96 -10.13 6.63
CA SER A 138 -4.49 -10.21 6.49
C SER A 138 -3.81 -9.35 7.54
N PHE A 139 -2.76 -9.89 8.15
CA PHE A 139 -1.92 -9.21 9.14
C PHE A 139 -0.81 -8.36 8.49
N ASP A 140 -0.68 -8.41 7.17
CA ASP A 140 0.37 -7.74 6.43
C ASP A 140 0.04 -6.26 6.17
N GLY A 141 1.08 -5.45 6.08
CA GLY A 141 0.96 -4.04 5.82
C GLY A 141 0.88 -3.17 7.07
N ARG A 142 0.64 -1.89 6.82
CA ARG A 142 0.61 -0.80 7.80
C ARG A 142 -0.66 0.02 7.60
N ILE A 143 -1.16 0.61 8.68
CA ILE A 143 -2.29 1.53 8.59
C ILE A 143 -1.96 2.83 9.29
N SER A 144 -2.32 3.94 8.66
CA SER A 144 -2.16 5.26 9.24
C SER A 144 -3.14 5.47 10.40
N ARG A 145 -2.80 6.40 11.29
CA ARG A 145 -3.67 6.76 12.42
C ARG A 145 -5.06 7.25 12.01
N SER A 146 -5.15 8.01 10.92
CA SER A 146 -6.43 8.51 10.40
C SER A 146 -7.29 7.36 9.90
N THR A 147 -6.71 6.39 9.19
CA THR A 147 -7.40 5.17 8.76
C THR A 147 -7.90 4.37 9.96
N TYR A 148 -7.04 4.14 10.95
CA TYR A 148 -7.42 3.40 12.17
C TYR A 148 -8.57 4.09 12.93
N TRP A 149 -8.49 5.40 13.13
CA TRP A 149 -9.52 6.12 13.87
C TRP A 149 -10.82 6.28 13.07
N LEU A 150 -10.74 6.80 11.84
CA LEU A 150 -11.91 7.20 11.06
C LEU A 150 -12.59 6.01 10.38
N LYS A 151 -11.83 5.04 9.87
CA LYS A 151 -12.39 3.91 9.12
C LYS A 151 -12.70 2.72 10.00
N TYR A 152 -12.09 2.62 11.19
CA TYR A 152 -12.27 1.46 12.06
C TYR A 152 -12.83 1.81 13.45
N MET A 153 -12.07 2.52 14.28
CA MET A 153 -12.44 2.72 15.69
C MET A 153 -13.73 3.50 15.88
N LEU A 154 -13.90 4.60 15.14
CA LEU A 154 -15.10 5.43 15.25
C LEU A 154 -16.35 4.63 14.82
N PRO A 155 -16.43 4.04 13.61
CA PRO A 155 -17.56 3.19 13.22
C PRO A 155 -17.81 2.04 14.21
N TYR A 156 -16.76 1.35 14.65
CA TYR A 156 -16.87 0.24 15.61
C TYR A 156 -17.48 0.70 16.94
N SER A 157 -17.01 1.82 17.49
CA SER A 157 -17.52 2.39 18.75
C SER A 157 -18.97 2.87 18.63
N VAL A 158 -19.35 3.46 17.49
CA VAL A 158 -20.72 3.90 17.23
C VAL A 158 -21.66 2.70 17.20
N ILE A 159 -21.30 1.64 16.48
CA ILE A 159 -22.12 0.41 16.44
C ILE A 159 -22.24 -0.19 17.85
N TYR A 160 -21.14 -0.29 18.59
CA TYR A 160 -21.15 -0.82 19.96
C TYR A 160 -22.08 -0.03 20.90
N VAL A 161 -22.02 1.31 20.86
CA VAL A 161 -22.88 2.21 21.65
C VAL A 161 -24.35 2.11 21.25
N VAL A 162 -24.66 1.76 19.99
CA VAL A 162 -26.05 1.54 19.54
C VAL A 162 -26.59 0.18 19.99
N LEU A 163 -25.73 -0.85 20.02
CA LEU A 163 -26.15 -2.21 20.42
C LEU A 163 -26.44 -2.33 21.93
N THR A 164 -25.78 -1.52 22.76
CA THR A 164 -25.97 -1.60 24.22
C THR A 164 -27.40 -1.22 24.67
N PRO A 165 -27.98 -0.09 24.22
CA PRO A 165 -29.38 0.23 24.48
C PRO A 165 -30.35 -0.83 23.92
N LEU A 166 -30.03 -1.43 22.77
CA LEU A 166 -30.82 -2.52 22.20
C LEU A 166 -30.86 -3.72 23.17
N ASP A 167 -29.70 -4.15 23.67
CA ASP A 167 -29.60 -5.23 24.65
C ASP A 167 -30.35 -4.92 25.97
N MET A 168 -30.36 -3.65 26.38
CA MET A 168 -31.12 -3.21 27.56
C MET A 168 -32.64 -3.33 27.32
N VAL A 169 -33.12 -2.89 26.15
CA VAL A 169 -34.55 -2.96 25.79
C VAL A 169 -35.02 -4.40 25.60
N THR A 170 -34.18 -5.28 25.06
CA THR A 170 -34.51 -6.70 24.91
C THR A 170 -34.34 -7.50 26.21
N GLY A 171 -33.84 -6.87 27.28
CA GLY A 171 -33.58 -7.53 28.56
C GLY A 171 -32.41 -8.53 28.51
N SER A 172 -31.58 -8.45 27.48
CA SER A 172 -30.45 -9.35 27.26
C SER A 172 -29.15 -8.86 27.89
N PHE A 173 -29.13 -7.63 28.42
CA PHE A 173 -27.97 -7.02 29.07
C PHE A 173 -27.70 -7.64 30.45
N ASP A 174 -26.49 -8.13 30.66
CA ASP A 174 -26.03 -8.61 31.97
C ASP A 174 -25.02 -7.61 32.58
N PRO A 175 -25.36 -6.97 33.71
CA PRO A 175 -24.50 -5.97 34.36
C PRO A 175 -23.22 -6.55 34.98
N THR A 176 -23.17 -7.86 35.23
CA THR A 176 -22.01 -8.55 35.83
C THR A 176 -20.86 -8.64 34.84
N ILE A 177 -21.18 -8.98 33.59
CA ILE A 177 -20.21 -9.10 32.50
C ILE A 177 -20.09 -7.80 31.68
N GLY A 178 -21.10 -6.93 31.74
CA GLY A 178 -21.13 -5.65 31.04
C GLY A 178 -21.51 -5.72 29.56
N TYR A 179 -21.98 -6.89 29.10
CA TYR A 179 -22.40 -7.15 27.72
C TYR A 179 -23.79 -7.76 27.68
N GLY A 180 -24.52 -7.51 26.60
CA GLY A 180 -25.71 -8.28 26.24
C GLY A 180 -25.45 -9.23 25.07
N THR A 181 -26.50 -9.92 24.60
CA THR A 181 -26.36 -10.89 23.51
C THR A 181 -25.86 -10.24 22.21
N PHE A 182 -26.42 -9.10 21.81
CA PHE A 182 -26.06 -8.44 20.54
C PHE A 182 -24.67 -7.79 20.62
N SER A 183 -24.41 -7.00 21.66
CA SER A 183 -23.09 -6.40 21.90
C SER A 183 -22.00 -7.46 22.11
N GLY A 184 -22.30 -8.56 22.80
CA GLY A 184 -21.39 -9.69 22.99
C GLY A 184 -21.01 -10.38 21.68
N ILE A 185 -21.99 -10.73 20.84
CA ILE A 185 -21.73 -11.31 19.51
C ILE A 185 -20.90 -10.35 18.65
N PHE A 186 -21.24 -9.05 18.67
CA PHE A 186 -20.49 -8.04 17.92
C PHE A 186 -19.02 -7.97 18.35
N VAL A 187 -18.74 -7.99 19.66
CA VAL A 187 -17.36 -8.02 20.19
C VAL A 187 -16.62 -9.28 19.75
N LEU A 188 -17.28 -10.45 19.78
CA LEU A 188 -16.68 -11.72 19.37
C LEU A 188 -16.31 -11.72 17.88
N VAL A 189 -17.22 -11.27 17.01
CA VAL A 189 -16.96 -11.13 15.56
C VAL A 189 -15.88 -10.07 15.31
N GLY A 190 -15.89 -8.98 16.08
CA GLY A 190 -14.93 -7.89 16.00
C GLY A 190 -13.53 -8.21 16.50
N LEU A 191 -13.33 -9.34 17.20
CA LEU A 191 -12.07 -9.70 17.84
C LEU A 191 -10.93 -9.83 16.83
N ILE A 192 -11.15 -10.59 15.74
CA ILE A 192 -10.14 -10.79 14.70
C ILE A 192 -9.81 -9.47 13.98
N PRO A 193 -10.79 -8.71 13.46
CA PRO A 193 -10.54 -7.37 12.93
C PRO A 193 -9.77 -6.44 13.89
N SER A 194 -10.12 -6.46 15.19
CA SER A 194 -9.46 -5.63 16.22
C SER A 194 -7.98 -5.96 16.34
N LEU A 195 -7.67 -7.26 16.37
CA LEU A 195 -6.31 -7.75 16.45
C LEU A 195 -5.52 -7.41 15.19
N THR A 196 -6.11 -7.64 14.01
CA THR A 196 -5.51 -7.30 12.72
C THR A 196 -5.14 -5.82 12.65
N MET A 197 -6.07 -4.93 13.01
CA MET A 197 -5.83 -3.49 13.01
C MET A 197 -4.77 -3.06 14.03
N GLY A 198 -4.78 -3.68 15.21
CA GLY A 198 -3.73 -3.46 16.21
C GLY A 198 -2.34 -3.87 15.71
N ILE A 199 -2.24 -5.03 15.04
CA ILE A 199 -0.96 -5.53 14.49
C ILE A 199 -0.45 -4.59 13.40
N LYS A 200 -1.32 -4.14 12.49
CA LYS A 200 -0.96 -3.16 11.45
C LYS A 200 -0.54 -1.80 12.03
N ARG A 201 -1.06 -1.41 13.19
CA ARG A 201 -0.57 -0.23 13.94
C ARG A 201 0.79 -0.45 14.58
N CYS A 202 1.04 -1.63 15.15
CA CYS A 202 2.38 -2.00 15.63
C CYS A 202 3.40 -1.94 14.49
N HIS A 203 3.04 -2.50 13.32
CA HIS A 203 3.84 -2.46 12.11
C HIS A 203 4.10 -1.03 11.63
N ASP A 204 3.09 -0.15 11.71
CA ASP A 204 3.25 1.26 11.40
C ASP A 204 4.27 1.97 12.31
N ARG A 205 4.45 1.50 13.55
CA ARG A 205 5.47 1.97 14.49
C ARG A 205 6.81 1.21 14.41
N GLY A 206 6.97 0.32 13.43
CA GLY A 206 8.16 -0.53 13.26
C GLY A 206 8.30 -1.63 14.31
N ARG A 207 7.25 -1.91 15.09
CA ARG A 207 7.20 -2.96 16.12
C ARG A 207 6.54 -4.23 15.57
N THR A 208 6.86 -5.38 16.17
CA THR A 208 6.19 -6.66 15.85
C THR A 208 4.78 -6.70 16.44
N GLY A 209 3.89 -7.52 15.88
CA GLY A 209 2.54 -7.73 16.42
C GLY A 209 2.51 -8.17 17.89
N TRP A 210 3.55 -8.87 18.36
CA TRP A 210 3.74 -9.25 19.75
C TRP A 210 3.74 -8.06 20.73
N PHE A 211 4.04 -6.85 20.27
CA PHE A 211 3.96 -5.64 21.08
C PHE A 211 2.55 -5.41 21.66
N LEU A 212 1.49 -5.89 20.99
CA LEU A 212 0.13 -5.84 21.54
C LEU A 212 -0.02 -6.62 22.84
N LEU A 213 0.71 -7.71 23.06
CA LEU A 213 0.56 -8.49 24.30
C LEU A 213 0.98 -7.71 25.55
N ILE A 214 1.80 -6.67 25.38
CA ILE A 214 2.17 -5.78 26.48
C ILE A 214 0.93 -5.04 27.02
N SER A 215 -0.11 -4.81 26.20
CA SER A 215 -1.36 -4.21 26.68
C SER A 215 -2.14 -5.12 27.63
N LEU A 216 -1.80 -6.41 27.76
CA LEU A 216 -2.41 -7.29 28.77
C LEU A 216 -1.96 -6.96 30.19
N ILE A 217 -0.90 -6.17 30.36
CA ILE A 217 -0.43 -5.69 31.66
C ILE A 217 -1.16 -4.39 32.00
N PRO A 218 -2.10 -4.35 32.98
CA PRO A 218 -2.99 -3.22 33.19
C PRO A 218 -2.28 -1.88 33.43
N LEU A 219 -1.17 -1.90 34.16
CA LEU A 219 -0.40 -0.70 34.50
C LEU A 219 0.39 -0.12 33.31
N ILE A 220 0.77 -0.96 32.34
CA ILE A 220 1.54 -0.55 31.15
C ILE A 220 0.60 -0.24 29.96
N ASN A 221 -0.64 -0.73 30.02
CA ASN A 221 -1.64 -0.59 28.97
C ASN A 221 -1.84 0.88 28.54
N ILE A 222 -1.89 1.83 29.48
CA ILE A 222 -2.05 3.26 29.18
C ILE A 222 -0.93 3.76 28.25
N TRP A 223 0.32 3.36 28.50
CA TRP A 223 1.45 3.75 27.67
C TRP A 223 1.37 3.14 26.27
N VAL A 224 1.02 1.85 26.16
CA VAL A 224 0.81 1.17 24.87
C VAL A 224 -0.33 1.81 24.08
N LEU A 225 -1.40 2.22 24.75
CA LEU A 225 -2.54 2.91 24.14
C LEU A 225 -2.08 4.24 23.55
N ILE A 226 -1.33 5.05 24.30
CA ILE A 226 -0.77 6.31 23.79
C ILE A 226 0.12 6.06 22.56
N GLU A 227 1.05 5.11 22.68
CA GLU A 227 2.02 4.75 21.65
C GLU A 227 1.35 4.31 20.35
N LEU A 228 0.34 3.46 20.43
CA LEU A 228 -0.31 2.87 19.26
C LEU A 228 -1.46 3.73 18.71
N TRP A 229 -2.17 4.48 19.55
CA TRP A 229 -3.38 5.16 19.11
C TRP A 229 -3.11 6.61 18.68
N PHE A 230 -2.21 7.31 19.36
CA PHE A 230 -2.02 8.75 19.19
C PHE A 230 -0.74 9.13 18.44
N LEU A 231 0.34 8.38 18.64
CA LEU A 231 1.61 8.69 17.99
C LEU A 231 1.59 8.38 16.49
N LYS A 232 2.39 9.14 15.75
CA LYS A 232 2.57 9.00 14.30
C LYS A 232 3.35 7.72 13.99
N GLY A 233 3.06 7.08 12.86
CA GLY A 233 3.86 5.98 12.30
C GLY A 233 5.29 6.39 11.94
N THR A 234 6.09 5.41 11.52
CA THR A 234 7.43 5.65 10.96
C THR A 234 7.32 6.30 9.58
N ASP A 235 8.13 7.32 9.32
CA ASP A 235 8.16 7.99 8.02
C ASP A 235 8.78 7.08 6.94
N GLY A 236 8.17 7.08 5.75
CA GLY A 236 8.69 6.33 4.61
C GLY A 236 8.51 4.81 4.74
N ILE A 237 9.30 4.07 3.95
CA ILE A 237 9.17 2.62 3.84
C ILE A 237 9.83 1.93 5.03
N ASN A 238 9.12 0.99 5.65
CA ASN A 238 9.66 0.14 6.70
C ASN A 238 9.52 -1.35 6.33
N LYS A 239 10.02 -2.27 7.16
CA LYS A 239 10.01 -3.72 6.93
C LYS A 239 8.61 -4.36 6.77
N TYR A 240 7.55 -3.62 7.06
CA TYR A 240 6.15 -4.02 6.94
C TYR A 240 5.43 -3.37 5.77
N GLY A 241 6.13 -2.56 4.96
CA GLY A 241 5.59 -1.95 3.75
C GLY A 241 5.76 -0.43 3.68
N PRO A 242 5.26 0.17 2.58
CA PRO A 242 5.33 1.60 2.34
C PRO A 242 4.54 2.40 3.37
N ASP A 243 4.82 3.70 3.46
CA ASP A 243 4.08 4.61 4.32
C ASP A 243 2.61 4.66 3.89
N PRO A 244 1.64 4.38 4.78
CA PRO A 244 0.21 4.40 4.45
C PRO A 244 -0.35 5.80 4.13
N LEU A 245 0.47 6.85 4.22
CA LEU A 245 0.11 8.22 3.83
C LEU A 245 0.69 8.67 2.47
N LEU A 246 1.52 7.83 1.83
CA LEU A 246 2.05 8.07 0.48
C LEU A 246 1.05 7.66 -0.62
#